data_AF-E1Z3B2-F1
#
_entry.id   AF-E1Z3B2-F1
#
_cell.length_a   1.000
_cell.length_b   1.000
_cell.length_c   1.000
_cell.angle_alpha   90.00
_cell.angle_beta   90.00
_cell.angle_gamma   90.00
#
_symmetry.space_group_name_H-M   'P 1'
#
loop_
_entity.id
_entity.type
_entity.pdbx_description
1 polymer ?
#
loop_
_entity_poly.entity_id
_entity_poly.type
_entity_poly.pdbx_seq_one_letter_code
_entity_poly.pdbx_strand_id
1 'polypeptide(L)'
;MAGGSHTISACCTGLSVSWAASGAARRPRSAGRNVCSTCPLASSADVRQGLTAAAPGASRRLPAAATHRRPLSRPGAFCPDFRASPTYAPDPEEAVSYKYRGLPPPALHQAFCAEHPGLLEAVAGAAQGMAPATAAQLLRMLQAELPPALNDVAPGGDCVLVAITPGLLPLLERAGDCCEASLRGGELALAAAAARAALSLLSCLRFGCGESAAPYAAVAVRCKQALKAAYDAGAIIAQEDVVELEAACARASSWLWLTPYAGQRYASAVGVFVSSGWASAELAVRYAEAYSRLLTCGRYQAVEHKYVRVVRAAMGHRLSLEQTERLLSAAQRLPVEMSIALALQARSQPAADWHSQLLRMHQEREQERLQRRRLQHTLANRSA
;
A
#
# COMPACT_ATOMS: atom_id res chain seq x y z
N MET A 1 11.02 -38.62 -62.32
CA MET A 1 11.18 -37.77 -61.12
C MET A 1 10.08 -38.18 -60.15
N ALA A 2 10.32 -39.20 -59.32
CA ALA A 2 10.60 -39.06 -57.88
C ALA A 2 9.46 -38.31 -57.15
N GLY A 3 8.67 -38.86 -56.23
CA GLY A 3 8.62 -40.18 -55.58
C GLY A 3 7.99 -40.02 -54.18
N GLY A 4 7.04 -40.90 -53.81
CA GLY A 4 6.60 -41.23 -52.43
C GLY A 4 5.99 -40.10 -51.57
N SER A 5 5.30 -40.33 -50.47
CA SER A 5 4.83 -41.54 -49.80
C SER A 5 3.81 -41.11 -48.72
N HIS A 6 2.84 -41.98 -48.46
CA HIS A 6 1.96 -41.98 -47.28
C HIS A 6 2.74 -41.99 -45.96
N THR A 7 2.14 -41.53 -44.84
CA THR A 7 1.78 -42.40 -43.69
C THR A 7 1.14 -41.65 -42.51
N ILE A 8 0.11 -42.29 -41.96
CA ILE A 8 -0.46 -42.17 -40.61
C ILE A 8 0.50 -42.88 -39.64
N SER A 9 0.72 -42.36 -38.43
CA SER A 9 1.03 -43.20 -37.27
C SER A 9 0.64 -42.54 -35.94
N ALA A 10 -0.18 -43.28 -35.20
CA ALA A 10 -0.49 -43.10 -33.79
C ALA A 10 0.51 -43.89 -32.90
N CYS A 11 0.29 -43.80 -31.57
CA CYS A 11 0.80 -44.65 -30.48
C CYS A 11 2.29 -44.46 -30.12
N CYS A 12 2.67 -44.40 -28.83
CA CYS A 12 2.36 -45.34 -27.74
C CYS A 12 2.17 -44.58 -26.40
N THR A 13 1.11 -44.81 -25.60
CA THR A 13 1.00 -45.81 -24.50
C THR A 13 2.24 -45.90 -23.62
N GLY A 14 2.21 -45.83 -22.29
CA GLY A 14 1.15 -45.91 -21.29
C GLY A 14 1.81 -46.29 -19.95
N LEU A 15 1.14 -46.06 -18.81
CA LEU A 15 1.05 -46.99 -17.66
C LEU A 15 0.59 -46.26 -16.39
N SER A 16 -0.56 -46.73 -15.93
CA SER A 16 -1.13 -46.55 -14.60
C SER A 16 -0.21 -47.05 -13.50
N VAL A 17 -0.24 -46.40 -12.33
CA VAL A 17 -0.18 -47.11 -11.05
C VAL A 17 -1.18 -46.45 -10.09
N SER A 18 -2.28 -47.17 -9.87
CA SER A 18 -3.14 -47.07 -8.69
C SER A 18 -2.45 -47.76 -7.51
N TRP A 19 -2.48 -47.17 -6.32
CA TRP A 19 -2.43 -47.93 -5.07
C TRP A 19 -3.73 -47.76 -4.31
N ALA A 20 -4.38 -48.91 -4.13
CA ALA A 20 -5.50 -49.14 -3.25
C ALA A 20 -5.03 -49.16 -1.79
N ALA A 21 -5.95 -48.83 -0.89
CA ALA A 21 -5.97 -49.38 0.46
C ALA A 21 -7.39 -49.89 0.75
N SER A 22 -7.61 -51.18 0.50
CA SER A 22 -8.56 -52.01 1.26
C SER A 22 -8.06 -52.07 2.71
N GLY A 23 -8.85 -52.06 3.78
CA GLY A 23 -10.22 -52.54 3.96
C GLY A 23 -10.20 -53.68 4.98
N ALA A 24 -10.66 -53.41 6.21
CA ALA A 24 -11.18 -54.41 7.17
C ALA A 24 -12.03 -53.63 8.21
N ALA A 25 -13.33 -53.44 7.99
CA ALA A 25 -14.44 -54.37 8.26
C ALA A 25 -14.71 -54.64 9.75
N ARG A 26 -15.78 -54.02 10.28
CA ARG A 26 -16.92 -54.72 10.90
C ARG A 26 -18.17 -53.81 10.89
N ARG A 27 -19.28 -54.39 10.44
CA ARG A 27 -20.67 -53.90 10.24
C ARG A 27 -21.57 -54.59 11.32
N PRO A 28 -22.92 -54.50 11.30
CA PRO A 28 -23.84 -53.34 11.32
C PRO A 28 -25.13 -53.59 12.18
N ARG A 29 -26.10 -52.65 12.17
CA ARG A 29 -27.60 -52.78 12.12
C ARG A 29 -28.23 -51.51 12.73
N SER A 30 -29.33 -50.91 12.28
CA SER A 30 -30.40 -51.24 11.32
C SER A 30 -31.32 -50.02 11.09
N ALA A 31 -31.91 -49.92 9.88
CA ALA A 31 -33.27 -49.44 9.48
C ALA A 31 -33.87 -48.14 10.07
N GLY A 32 -34.59 -47.27 9.34
CA GLY A 32 -35.11 -47.26 7.96
C GLY A 32 -36.19 -46.17 7.79
N ARG A 33 -36.69 -46.01 6.55
CA ARG A 33 -37.93 -45.31 6.09
C ARG A 33 -37.95 -43.76 6.13
N ASN A 34 -38.67 -43.01 5.28
CA ASN A 34 -39.19 -43.09 3.90
C ASN A 34 -39.99 -41.77 3.65
N VAL A 35 -40.18 -41.38 2.37
CA VAL A 35 -41.21 -40.44 1.79
C VAL A 35 -40.89 -38.91 1.86
N CYS A 36 -40.63 -38.19 0.74
CA CYS A 36 -41.53 -37.58 -0.30
C CYS A 36 -42.42 -36.45 0.26
N SER A 37 -42.74 -35.30 -0.36
CA SER A 37 -42.50 -34.65 -1.67
C SER A 37 -43.07 -33.21 -1.61
N THR A 38 -42.82 -32.42 -2.67
CA THR A 38 -43.59 -31.25 -3.19
C THR A 38 -43.57 -29.87 -2.50
N CYS A 39 -42.89 -28.93 -3.18
CA CYS A 39 -43.34 -27.53 -3.47
C CYS A 39 -44.47 -27.56 -4.55
N PRO A 40 -45.26 -26.50 -4.89
CA PRO A 40 -44.81 -25.08 -5.01
C PRO A 40 -45.83 -23.91 -4.82
N LEU A 41 -45.27 -22.68 -4.85
CA LEU A 41 -45.75 -21.38 -5.41
C LEU A 41 -47.20 -20.88 -5.18
N ALA A 42 -47.35 -19.66 -4.60
CA ALA A 42 -47.67 -18.41 -5.33
C ALA A 42 -48.28 -17.29 -4.41
N SER A 43 -47.85 -16.06 -4.72
CA SER A 43 -48.35 -14.70 -4.41
C SER A 43 -49.76 -14.48 -3.81
N SER A 44 -49.91 -13.49 -2.92
CA SER A 44 -50.47 -12.14 -3.24
C SER A 44 -50.70 -11.28 -1.99
N ALA A 45 -50.80 -9.98 -2.25
CA ALA A 45 -50.75 -8.83 -1.35
C ALA A 45 -51.93 -8.63 -0.36
N ASP A 46 -51.55 -7.93 0.71
CA ASP A 46 -52.21 -6.78 1.35
C ASP A 46 -53.43 -6.91 2.31
N VAL A 47 -53.41 -5.91 3.21
CA VAL A 47 -54.47 -5.36 4.09
C VAL A 47 -54.33 -5.65 5.60
N ARG A 48 -53.57 -4.74 6.23
CA ARG A 48 -53.89 -3.90 7.41
C ARG A 48 -54.79 -4.48 8.53
N GLN A 49 -54.27 -4.41 9.77
CA GLN A 49 -54.92 -3.74 10.90
C GLN A 49 -53.93 -3.57 12.07
N GLY A 50 -53.92 -2.38 12.68
CA GLY A 50 -53.05 -2.04 13.81
C GLY A 50 -53.09 -0.54 14.14
N LEU A 51 -54.21 -0.12 14.72
CA LEU A 51 -54.43 1.19 15.34
C LEU A 51 -53.56 1.36 16.60
N THR A 52 -52.94 2.54 16.77
CA THR A 52 -53.14 3.41 17.95
C THR A 52 -52.55 4.81 17.72
N ALA A 53 -53.40 5.81 17.99
CA ALA A 53 -53.23 7.27 18.02
C ALA A 53 -52.34 7.73 19.21
N ALA A 54 -51.87 8.97 19.42
CA ALA A 54 -51.87 10.26 18.70
C ALA A 54 -50.92 11.27 19.41
N ALA A 55 -50.23 12.09 18.60
CA ALA A 55 -50.01 13.55 18.72
C ALA A 55 -48.96 14.14 19.72
N PRO A 56 -48.70 15.48 19.69
CA PRO A 56 -47.90 16.20 18.68
C PRO A 56 -46.82 17.10 19.34
N GLY A 57 -45.84 17.59 18.58
CA GLY A 57 -44.93 18.63 19.10
C GLY A 57 -43.68 18.85 18.27
N ALA A 58 -43.66 19.93 17.50
CA ALA A 58 -42.49 20.40 16.77
C ALA A 58 -41.34 20.79 17.71
N SER A 59 -40.17 20.20 17.52
CA SER A 59 -38.90 20.85 17.83
C SER A 59 -37.79 20.22 16.98
N ARG A 60 -37.53 20.84 15.83
CA ARG A 60 -36.42 20.53 14.94
C ARG A 60 -35.13 21.00 15.62
N ARG A 61 -34.52 20.14 16.43
CA ARG A 61 -33.17 20.38 16.98
C ARG A 61 -32.13 19.78 16.03
N LEU A 62 -31.38 20.67 15.40
CA LEU A 62 -30.08 20.40 14.78
C LEU A 62 -29.16 19.72 15.82
N PRO A 63 -28.48 18.61 15.52
CA PRO A 63 -27.37 18.18 16.35
C PRO A 63 -26.19 19.13 16.13
N ALA A 64 -25.68 19.60 17.26
CA ALA A 64 -24.70 20.65 17.43
C ALA A 64 -23.35 20.33 16.77
N ALA A 65 -22.66 21.44 16.48
CA ALA A 65 -21.29 21.53 15.99
C ALA A 65 -20.35 20.43 16.49
N ALA A 66 -19.64 19.82 15.54
CA ALA A 66 -18.47 19.01 15.80
C ALA A 66 -17.41 19.87 16.50
N THR A 67 -17.38 19.79 17.84
CA THR A 67 -16.30 20.34 18.64
C THR A 67 -14.97 19.76 18.18
N HIS A 68 -14.10 20.65 17.68
CA HIS A 68 -12.69 20.41 17.42
C HIS A 68 -12.04 19.67 18.59
N ARG A 69 -11.75 18.38 18.42
CA ARG A 69 -10.80 17.70 19.30
C ARG A 69 -9.40 18.14 18.89
N ARG A 70 -8.81 19.04 19.69
CA ARG A 70 -7.36 19.24 19.74
C ARG A 70 -6.67 17.88 19.92
N PRO A 71 -5.49 17.64 19.31
CA PRO A 71 -4.73 16.42 19.57
C PRO A 71 -4.43 16.34 21.06
N LEU A 72 -4.77 15.20 21.66
CA LEU A 72 -4.51 14.91 23.07
C LEU A 72 -3.00 14.97 23.32
N SER A 73 -2.64 15.70 24.38
CA SER A 73 -1.30 15.81 24.93
C SER A 73 -0.67 14.45 25.22
N ARG A 74 0.65 14.35 25.00
CA ARG A 74 1.50 13.20 25.35
C ARG A 74 1.29 12.77 26.80
N PRO A 75 1.09 11.47 27.10
CA PRO A 75 1.38 10.93 28.42
C PRO A 75 2.90 10.70 28.54
N GLY A 76 3.49 11.27 29.59
CA GLY A 76 4.87 11.04 29.95
C GLY A 76 5.11 9.69 30.64
N ALA A 77 6.36 9.24 30.51
CA ALA A 77 7.14 8.40 31.43
C ALA A 77 6.58 7.03 31.84
N PHE A 78 7.11 5.97 31.22
CA PHE A 78 7.62 4.79 31.93
C PHE A 78 8.51 3.92 31.01
N CYS A 79 9.84 3.94 31.24
CA CYS A 79 10.86 2.88 31.03
C CYS A 79 12.25 3.54 30.80
N PRO A 80 13.29 3.28 31.60
CA PRO A 80 14.60 3.92 31.45
C PRO A 80 15.41 3.46 30.22
N ASP A 81 15.05 2.34 29.59
CA ASP A 81 15.80 1.76 28.46
C ASP A 81 15.23 2.08 27.06
N PHE A 82 14.10 2.78 26.99
CA PHE A 82 13.53 3.24 25.72
C PHE A 82 13.55 4.77 25.69
N ARG A 83 14.63 5.35 25.16
CA ARG A 83 14.61 6.75 24.72
C ARG A 83 13.74 6.84 23.47
N ALA A 84 12.45 7.06 23.66
CA ALA A 84 11.64 7.68 22.63
C ALA A 84 12.27 9.05 22.36
N SER A 85 13.08 9.14 21.31
CA SER A 85 13.66 10.41 20.88
C SER A 85 12.49 11.38 20.69
N PRO A 86 12.43 12.51 21.42
CA PRO A 86 11.41 13.49 21.18
C PRO A 86 11.58 13.90 19.72
N THR A 87 10.64 13.53 18.87
CA THR A 87 10.53 14.13 17.54
C THR A 87 10.23 15.60 17.82
N TYR A 88 11.28 16.41 17.86
CA TYR A 88 11.16 17.84 17.71
C TYR A 88 10.30 18.03 16.46
N ALA A 89 9.17 18.73 16.59
CA ALA A 89 8.60 19.33 15.40
C ALA A 89 9.71 20.26 14.89
N PRO A 90 10.33 19.98 13.73
CA PRO A 90 11.33 20.89 13.20
C PRO A 90 10.68 22.27 13.09
N ASP A 91 11.45 23.32 13.37
CA ASP A 91 10.98 24.67 13.11
C ASP A 91 10.46 24.71 11.67
N PRO A 92 9.23 25.20 11.40
CA PRO A 92 8.70 25.28 10.04
C PRO A 92 9.67 25.98 9.07
N GLU A 93 10.52 26.89 9.56
CA GLU A 93 11.59 27.56 8.80
C GLU A 93 12.84 26.68 8.55
N GLU A 94 13.10 25.67 9.39
CA GLU A 94 14.22 24.73 9.25
C GLU A 94 13.97 23.71 8.12
N ALA A 95 12.70 23.48 7.80
CA ALA A 95 12.30 22.61 6.69
C ALA A 95 12.31 23.32 5.32
N VAL A 96 12.32 24.66 5.27
CA VAL A 96 12.31 25.45 4.02
C VAL A 96 13.65 25.31 3.31
N SER A 97 13.62 25.07 2.00
CA SER A 97 14.84 25.02 1.19
C SER A 97 15.57 26.37 1.28
N TYR A 98 16.88 26.33 1.56
CA TYR A 98 17.71 27.54 1.77
C TYR A 98 17.49 28.64 0.71
N LYS A 99 17.35 28.22 -0.56
CA LYS A 99 17.12 29.09 -1.72
C LYS A 99 15.76 29.80 -1.76
N TYR A 100 14.76 29.31 -1.03
CA TYR A 100 13.41 29.87 -1.01
C TYR A 100 13.08 30.59 0.30
N ARG A 101 14.01 30.59 1.27
CA ARG A 101 13.80 31.22 2.57
C ARG A 101 13.58 32.73 2.43
N GLY A 102 12.52 33.23 3.06
CA GLY A 102 12.17 34.66 3.06
C GLY A 102 11.61 35.20 1.72
N LEU A 103 11.41 34.36 0.70
CA LEU A 103 10.84 34.81 -0.56
C LEU A 103 9.31 34.96 -0.47
N PRO A 104 8.73 36.09 -0.89
CA PRO A 104 7.28 36.20 -1.08
C PRO A 104 6.83 35.37 -2.30
N PRO A 105 5.53 35.00 -2.41
CA PRO A 105 5.03 34.10 -3.47
C PRO A 105 5.39 34.53 -4.91
N PRO A 106 5.35 35.82 -5.31
CA PRO A 106 5.77 36.23 -6.65
C PRO A 106 7.27 36.00 -6.91
N ALA A 107 8.11 36.23 -5.91
CA ALA A 107 9.55 36.01 -6.00
C ALA A 107 9.89 34.51 -5.99
N LEU A 108 9.09 33.69 -5.30
CA LEU A 108 9.20 32.23 -5.32
C LEU A 108 8.99 31.67 -6.73
N HIS A 109 7.95 32.13 -7.44
CA HIS A 109 7.70 31.73 -8.83
C HIS A 109 8.88 32.11 -9.73
N GLN A 110 9.38 33.34 -9.61
CA GLN A 110 10.50 33.81 -10.42
C GLN A 110 11.80 33.03 -10.13
N ALA A 111 12.10 32.76 -8.86
CA ALA A 111 13.26 31.98 -8.45
C ALA A 111 13.18 30.54 -8.98
N PHE A 112 12.00 29.91 -8.89
CA PHE A 112 11.78 28.58 -9.42
C PHE A 112 11.97 28.52 -10.95
N CYS A 113 11.40 29.47 -11.70
CA CYS A 113 11.54 29.52 -13.15
C CYS A 113 12.98 29.80 -13.60
N ALA A 114 13.78 30.50 -12.78
CA ALA A 114 15.20 30.71 -13.05
C ALA A 114 16.03 29.42 -12.88
N GLU A 115 15.69 28.59 -11.90
CA GLU A 115 16.37 27.30 -11.65
C GLU A 115 15.91 26.18 -12.59
N HIS A 116 14.63 26.22 -12.98
CA HIS A 116 13.96 25.20 -13.78
C HIS A 116 13.28 25.80 -15.01
N PRO A 117 14.05 26.36 -15.96
CA PRO A 117 13.49 27.03 -17.12
C PRO A 117 12.70 26.03 -17.99
N GLY A 118 11.46 26.39 -18.34
CA GLY A 118 10.60 25.57 -19.20
C GLY A 118 9.89 24.41 -18.49
N LEU A 119 10.12 24.19 -17.18
CA LEU A 119 9.54 23.05 -16.47
C LEU A 119 8.02 23.18 -16.31
N LEU A 120 7.52 24.37 -15.97
CA LEU A 120 6.08 24.59 -15.82
C LEU A 120 5.36 24.48 -17.17
N GLU A 121 5.99 24.96 -18.24
CA GLU A 121 5.51 24.82 -19.61
C GLU A 121 5.50 23.37 -20.06
N ALA A 122 6.54 22.59 -19.72
CA ALA A 122 6.61 21.16 -19.99
C ALA A 122 5.52 20.40 -19.23
N VAL A 123 5.27 20.72 -17.96
CA VAL A 123 4.18 20.16 -17.15
C VAL A 123 2.82 20.51 -17.76
N ALA A 124 2.62 21.76 -18.17
CA ALA A 124 1.38 22.20 -18.81
C ALA A 124 1.16 21.49 -20.16
N GLY A 125 2.20 21.38 -20.99
CA GLY A 125 2.17 20.64 -22.25
C GLY A 125 1.91 19.15 -22.04
N ALA A 126 2.51 18.56 -21.01
CA ALA A 126 2.28 17.18 -20.61
C ALA A 126 0.83 16.96 -20.17
N ALA A 127 0.23 17.90 -19.44
CA ALA A 127 -1.19 17.85 -19.11
C ALA A 127 -2.07 17.90 -20.37
N GLN A 128 -1.78 18.81 -21.31
CA GLN A 128 -2.56 18.93 -22.55
C GLN A 128 -2.44 17.69 -23.45
N GLY A 129 -1.24 17.12 -23.56
CA GLY A 129 -0.96 15.94 -24.37
C GLY A 129 -1.30 14.60 -23.72
N MET A 130 -1.71 14.59 -22.45
CA MET A 130 -2.00 13.34 -21.73
C MET A 130 -3.25 12.66 -22.30
N ALA A 131 -3.08 11.41 -22.69
CA ALA A 131 -4.12 10.52 -23.19
C ALA A 131 -4.23 9.25 -22.33
N PRO A 132 -5.39 8.56 -22.32
CA PRO A 132 -5.59 7.37 -21.49
C PRO A 132 -4.52 6.27 -21.65
N ALA A 133 -4.05 6.03 -22.87
CA ALA A 133 -3.03 5.02 -23.18
C ALA A 133 -1.62 5.38 -22.68
N THR A 134 -1.30 6.68 -22.58
CA THR A 134 0.05 7.18 -22.24
C THR A 134 0.14 7.73 -20.82
N ALA A 135 -0.99 7.97 -20.15
CA ALA A 135 -1.06 8.63 -18.85
C ALA A 135 -0.15 7.98 -17.80
N ALA A 136 -0.21 6.64 -17.66
CA ALA A 136 0.60 5.94 -16.68
C ALA A 136 2.12 6.10 -16.92
N GLN A 137 2.56 5.99 -18.17
CA GLN A 137 3.97 6.14 -18.54
C GLN A 137 4.45 7.56 -18.29
N LEU A 138 3.68 8.56 -18.74
CA LEU A 138 4.01 9.97 -18.59
C LEU A 138 4.10 10.37 -17.11
N LEU A 139 3.17 9.92 -16.27
CA LEU A 139 3.20 10.18 -14.83
C LEU A 139 4.42 9.57 -14.13
N ARG A 140 4.85 8.36 -14.53
CA ARG A 140 6.06 7.72 -13.99
C ARG A 140 7.33 8.46 -14.42
N MET A 141 7.38 8.90 -15.68
CA MET A 141 8.50 9.69 -16.19
C MET A 141 8.63 11.01 -15.42
N LEU A 142 7.51 11.73 -15.24
CA LEU A 142 7.47 12.94 -14.41
C LEU A 142 7.87 12.67 -12.96
N GLN A 143 7.42 11.56 -12.36
CA GLN A 143 7.86 11.19 -11.01
C GLN A 143 9.38 10.98 -10.92
N ALA A 144 10.02 10.47 -11.97
CA ALA A 144 11.46 10.26 -12.01
C ALA A 144 12.26 11.53 -12.28
N GLU A 145 11.71 12.49 -13.02
CA GLU A 145 12.39 13.73 -13.45
C GLU A 145 12.21 14.91 -12.48
N LEU A 146 11.07 14.98 -11.80
CA LEU A 146 10.76 16.03 -10.83
C LEU A 146 11.41 15.93 -9.41
N PRO A 147 12.11 14.87 -8.95
CA PRO A 147 12.57 14.74 -7.56
C PRO A 147 13.34 15.90 -6.93
N PRO A 148 14.26 16.63 -7.60
CA PRO A 148 14.88 17.79 -6.95
C PRO A 148 13.84 18.86 -6.61
N ALA A 149 12.88 19.12 -7.49
CA ALA A 149 11.81 20.11 -7.30
C ALA A 149 10.65 19.64 -6.39
N LEU A 150 10.39 18.33 -6.30
CA LEU A 150 9.33 17.78 -5.42
C LEU A 150 9.74 17.79 -3.94
N ASN A 151 11.05 17.73 -3.66
CA ASN A 151 11.57 17.72 -2.30
C ASN A 151 11.80 19.13 -1.74
N ASP A 152 11.85 20.14 -2.60
CA ASP A 152 12.04 21.51 -2.18
C ASP A 152 10.80 22.06 -1.49
N VAL A 153 11.02 22.68 -0.33
CA VAL A 153 9.95 23.22 0.51
C VAL A 153 9.96 24.75 0.43
N ALA A 154 8.81 25.32 0.10
CA ALA A 154 8.58 26.76 0.06
C ALA A 154 8.20 27.31 1.45
N PRO A 155 8.28 28.64 1.65
CA PRO A 155 7.68 29.29 2.82
C PRO A 155 6.22 28.87 2.97
N GLY A 156 5.83 28.47 4.18
CA GLY A 156 4.51 27.90 4.46
C GLY A 156 4.48 26.36 4.50
N GLY A 157 5.54 25.67 4.08
CA GLY A 157 5.72 24.23 4.29
C GLY A 157 5.20 23.32 3.16
N ASP A 158 4.60 23.90 2.12
CA ASP A 158 4.26 23.21 0.88
C ASP A 158 5.53 22.89 0.07
N CYS A 159 5.51 21.85 -0.76
CA CYS A 159 6.55 21.72 -1.78
C CYS A 159 6.43 22.87 -2.78
N VAL A 160 7.55 23.33 -3.35
CA VAL A 160 7.58 24.52 -4.21
C VAL A 160 6.63 24.42 -5.41
N LEU A 161 6.48 23.21 -5.96
CA LEU A 161 5.55 22.91 -7.06
C LEU A 161 4.06 23.01 -6.67
N VAL A 162 3.73 22.94 -5.37
CA VAL A 162 2.36 23.18 -4.87
C VAL A 162 2.17 24.66 -4.53
N ALA A 163 3.21 25.29 -3.97
CA ALA A 163 3.17 26.70 -3.59
C ALA A 163 3.05 27.64 -4.80
N ILE A 164 3.57 27.24 -5.96
CA ILE A 164 3.46 28.00 -7.20
C ILE A 164 2.16 27.62 -7.92
N THR A 165 1.27 28.59 -8.15
CA THR A 165 -0.02 28.35 -8.82
C THR A 165 0.13 28.31 -10.36
N PRO A 166 -0.47 27.33 -11.09
CA PRO A 166 -1.26 26.18 -10.63
C PRO A 166 -0.42 24.91 -10.39
N GLY A 167 0.90 25.03 -10.56
CA GLY A 167 1.87 24.02 -10.12
C GLY A 167 1.76 22.72 -10.90
N LEU A 168 1.15 21.72 -10.26
CA LEU A 168 0.91 20.37 -10.80
C LEU A 168 -0.57 19.99 -10.89
N LEU A 169 -1.47 20.83 -10.36
CA LEU A 169 -2.86 20.43 -10.19
C LEU A 169 -3.56 20.10 -11.52
N PRO A 170 -3.45 20.92 -12.59
CA PRO A 170 -4.11 20.61 -13.87
C PRO A 170 -3.65 19.29 -14.49
N LEU A 171 -2.38 18.93 -14.31
CA LEU A 171 -1.83 17.65 -14.77
C LEU A 171 -2.45 16.46 -14.02
N LEU A 172 -2.62 16.61 -12.71
CA LEU A 172 -3.20 15.57 -11.86
C LEU A 172 -4.72 15.45 -12.07
N GLU A 173 -5.43 16.55 -12.29
CA GLU A 173 -6.84 16.54 -12.68
C GLU A 173 -7.03 15.79 -14.00
N ARG A 174 -6.18 16.09 -14.99
CA ARG A 174 -6.18 15.38 -16.26
C ARG A 174 -5.89 13.89 -16.10
N ALA A 175 -4.97 13.52 -15.22
CA ALA A 175 -4.73 12.11 -14.90
C ALA A 175 -5.99 11.43 -14.34
N GLY A 176 -6.74 12.11 -13.48
CA GLY A 176 -8.06 11.67 -13.01
C GLY A 176 -9.03 11.41 -14.16
N ASP A 177 -9.14 12.36 -15.10
CA ASP A 177 -9.99 12.23 -16.29
C ASP A 177 -9.58 11.05 -17.17
N CYS A 178 -8.27 10.83 -17.36
CA CYS A 178 -7.75 9.67 -18.09
C CYS A 178 -8.08 8.35 -17.41
N CYS A 179 -8.03 8.28 -16.07
CA CYS A 179 -8.43 7.08 -15.33
C CYS A 179 -9.91 6.76 -15.57
N GLU A 180 -10.78 7.76 -15.45
CA GLU A 180 -12.22 7.63 -15.65
C GLU A 180 -12.58 7.30 -17.11
N ALA A 181 -11.85 7.88 -18.08
CA ALA A 181 -12.00 7.57 -19.50
C ALA A 181 -11.61 6.12 -19.81
N SER A 182 -10.47 5.63 -19.31
CA SER A 182 -10.06 4.22 -19.45
C SER A 182 -11.10 3.27 -18.85
N LEU A 183 -11.64 3.59 -17.67
CA LEU A 183 -12.70 2.79 -17.06
C LEU A 183 -13.96 2.72 -17.92
N ARG A 184 -14.43 3.87 -18.42
CA ARG A 184 -15.61 3.93 -19.30
C ARG A 184 -15.39 3.18 -20.62
N GLY A 185 -14.15 3.16 -21.11
CA GLY A 185 -13.76 2.39 -22.30
C GLY A 185 -13.58 0.89 -22.06
N GLY A 186 -13.65 0.40 -20.81
CA GLY A 186 -13.39 -1.00 -20.47
C GLY A 186 -11.90 -1.36 -20.36
N GLU A 187 -11.00 -0.39 -20.46
CA GLU A 187 -9.56 -0.56 -20.40
C GLU A 187 -9.07 -0.61 -18.95
N LEU A 188 -9.46 -1.68 -18.23
CA LEU A 188 -9.26 -1.79 -16.78
C LEU A 188 -7.78 -1.72 -16.36
N ALA A 189 -6.89 -2.31 -17.16
CA ALA A 189 -5.46 -2.31 -16.89
C ALA A 189 -4.86 -0.90 -17.01
N LEU A 190 -5.27 -0.13 -18.02
CA LEU A 190 -4.83 1.25 -18.21
C LEU A 190 -5.37 2.16 -17.10
N ALA A 191 -6.64 1.98 -16.72
CA ALA A 191 -7.23 2.70 -15.60
C ALA A 191 -6.47 2.46 -14.28
N ALA A 192 -6.20 1.19 -13.95
CA ALA A 192 -5.46 0.84 -12.74
C ALA A 192 -4.02 1.39 -12.76
N ALA A 193 -3.33 1.26 -13.90
CA ALA A 193 -1.96 1.74 -14.05
C ALA A 193 -1.86 3.27 -13.93
N ALA A 194 -2.77 4.00 -14.56
CA ALA A 194 -2.81 5.47 -14.49
C ALA A 194 -3.14 5.95 -13.06
N ALA A 195 -4.13 5.32 -12.41
CA ALA A 195 -4.50 5.66 -11.05
C ALA A 195 -3.35 5.43 -10.06
N ARG A 196 -2.65 4.28 -10.16
CA ARG A 196 -1.46 4.02 -9.32
C ARG A 196 -0.34 5.01 -9.58
N ALA A 197 -0.06 5.35 -10.84
CA ALA A 197 0.98 6.32 -11.17
C ALA A 197 0.64 7.72 -10.63
N ALA A 198 -0.62 8.15 -10.74
CA ALA A 198 -1.08 9.42 -10.17
C ALA A 198 -0.96 9.45 -8.64
N LEU A 199 -1.39 8.38 -7.96
CA LEU A 199 -1.27 8.25 -6.51
C LEU A 199 0.20 8.21 -6.05
N SER A 200 1.07 7.57 -6.82
CA SER A 200 2.51 7.55 -6.59
C SER A 200 3.11 8.94 -6.69
N LEU A 201 2.77 9.72 -7.73
CA LEU A 201 3.22 11.10 -7.89
C LEU A 201 2.69 12.01 -6.77
N LEU A 202 1.39 11.91 -6.45
CA LEU A 202 0.76 12.62 -5.32
C LEU A 202 1.45 12.31 -3.98
N SER A 203 1.94 11.08 -3.79
CA SER A 203 2.64 10.70 -2.57
C SER A 203 3.98 11.39 -2.36
N CYS A 204 4.56 11.96 -3.42
CA CYS A 204 5.80 12.73 -3.34
C CYS A 204 5.55 14.20 -2.94
N LEU A 205 4.30 14.67 -2.94
CA LEU A 205 3.98 16.05 -2.61
C LEU A 205 3.95 16.28 -1.10
N ARG A 206 4.44 17.45 -0.71
CA ARG A 206 4.40 17.95 0.67
C ARG A 206 3.44 19.12 0.77
N PHE A 207 2.73 19.17 1.88
CA PHE A 207 1.76 20.22 2.17
C PHE A 207 2.00 20.75 3.57
N GLY A 208 2.02 22.06 3.73
CA GLY A 208 2.13 22.76 5.00
C GLY A 208 0.81 22.77 5.77
N CYS A 209 -0.32 22.85 5.06
CA CYS A 209 -1.65 22.89 5.66
C CYS A 209 -2.68 22.08 4.87
N GLY A 210 -3.85 21.88 5.48
CA GLY A 210 -4.97 21.17 4.86
C GLY A 210 -5.61 21.93 3.68
N GLU A 211 -5.56 23.27 3.69
CA GLU A 211 -6.12 24.10 2.62
C GLU A 211 -5.33 23.92 1.31
N SER A 212 -4.00 23.97 1.36
CA SER A 212 -3.14 23.67 0.20
C SER A 212 -3.33 22.24 -0.31
N ALA A 213 -3.57 21.28 0.59
CA ALA A 213 -3.74 19.87 0.22
C ALA A 213 -5.12 19.54 -0.37
N ALA A 214 -6.16 20.34 -0.08
CA ALA A 214 -7.55 20.04 -0.42
C ALA A 214 -7.78 19.69 -1.92
N PRO A 215 -7.30 20.47 -2.90
CA PRO A 215 -7.50 20.13 -4.32
C PRO A 215 -6.79 18.83 -4.72
N TYR A 216 -5.60 18.59 -4.19
CA TYR A 216 -4.84 17.35 -4.45
C TYR A 216 -5.49 16.14 -3.79
N ALA A 217 -6.08 16.31 -2.60
CA ALA A 217 -6.84 15.27 -1.93
C ALA A 217 -8.09 14.88 -2.75
N ALA A 218 -8.77 15.84 -3.38
CA ALA A 218 -9.90 15.55 -4.26
C ALA A 218 -9.48 14.69 -5.46
N VAL A 219 -8.35 15.01 -6.11
CA VAL A 219 -7.80 14.18 -7.19
C VAL A 219 -7.41 12.79 -6.68
N ALA A 220 -6.75 12.70 -5.52
CA ALA A 220 -6.38 11.42 -4.92
C ALA A 220 -7.60 10.52 -4.68
N VAL A 221 -8.73 11.09 -4.22
CA VAL A 221 -10.00 10.38 -4.05
C VAL A 221 -10.53 9.87 -5.38
N ARG A 222 -10.54 10.71 -6.44
CA ARG A 222 -10.97 10.29 -7.78
C ARG A 222 -10.12 9.12 -8.30
N CYS A 223 -8.80 9.24 -8.24
CA CYS A 223 -7.89 8.17 -8.67
C CYS A 223 -8.10 6.89 -7.86
N LYS A 224 -8.33 6.98 -6.55
CA LYS A 224 -8.65 5.80 -5.71
C LYS A 224 -9.97 5.15 -6.07
N GLN A 225 -11.01 5.94 -6.32
CA GLN A 225 -12.31 5.42 -6.75
C GLN A 225 -12.18 4.72 -8.10
N ALA A 226 -11.41 5.30 -9.02
CA ALA A 226 -11.12 4.68 -10.30
C ALA A 226 -10.34 3.36 -10.14
N LEU A 227 -9.30 3.34 -9.30
CA LEU A 227 -8.53 2.14 -9.01
C LEU A 227 -9.40 1.03 -8.40
N LYS A 228 -10.24 1.39 -7.43
CA LYS A 228 -11.21 0.48 -6.82
C LYS A 228 -12.15 -0.10 -7.88
N ALA A 229 -12.73 0.76 -8.72
CA ALA A 229 -13.64 0.33 -9.78
C ALA A 229 -12.97 -0.61 -10.77
N ALA A 230 -11.72 -0.34 -11.17
CA ALA A 230 -10.94 -1.22 -12.04
C ALA A 230 -10.76 -2.61 -11.42
N TYR A 231 -10.37 -2.67 -10.13
CA TYR A 231 -10.20 -3.93 -9.42
C TYR A 231 -11.52 -4.69 -9.28
N ASP A 232 -12.59 -4.03 -8.83
CA ASP A 232 -13.91 -4.66 -8.71
C ASP A 232 -14.37 -5.23 -10.07
N ALA A 233 -14.10 -4.51 -11.17
CA ALA A 233 -14.49 -4.91 -12.51
C ALA A 233 -13.67 -6.06 -13.12
N GLY A 234 -12.45 -6.35 -12.63
CA GLY A 234 -11.64 -7.37 -13.29
C GLY A 234 -10.14 -7.21 -13.23
N ALA A 235 -9.64 -6.00 -13.02
CA ALA A 235 -8.21 -5.71 -13.21
C ALA A 235 -7.32 -6.62 -12.36
N ILE A 236 -6.21 -7.04 -12.96
CA ILE A 236 -5.20 -7.87 -12.32
C ILE A 236 -4.53 -7.05 -11.21
N ILE A 237 -4.33 -7.70 -10.06
CA ILE A 237 -3.63 -7.13 -8.90
C ILE A 237 -2.29 -7.85 -8.80
N ALA A 238 -1.21 -7.20 -9.21
CA ALA A 238 0.14 -7.74 -9.06
C ALA A 238 0.73 -7.42 -7.68
N GLN A 239 1.73 -8.18 -7.25
CA GLN A 239 2.36 -7.96 -5.94
C GLN A 239 3.17 -6.67 -5.90
N GLU A 240 3.85 -6.36 -7.00
CA GLU A 240 4.64 -5.14 -7.21
C GLU A 240 3.75 -3.91 -7.07
N ASP A 241 2.58 -3.94 -7.72
CA ASP A 241 1.59 -2.86 -7.67
C ASP A 241 1.06 -2.63 -6.24
N VAL A 242 0.86 -3.70 -5.47
CA VAL A 242 0.45 -3.61 -4.05
C VAL A 242 1.55 -2.92 -3.24
N VAL A 243 2.79 -3.39 -3.36
CA VAL A 243 3.92 -2.84 -2.60
C VAL A 243 4.16 -1.37 -2.95
N GLU A 244 4.06 -1.01 -4.22
CA GLU A 244 4.20 0.38 -4.67
C GLU A 244 3.11 1.28 -4.11
N LEU A 245 1.85 0.84 -4.15
CA LEU A 245 0.73 1.59 -3.60
C LEU A 245 0.84 1.76 -2.08
N GLU A 246 1.19 0.70 -1.35
CA GLU A 246 1.41 0.71 0.10
C GLU A 246 2.55 1.66 0.46
N ALA A 247 3.67 1.60 -0.26
CA ALA A 247 4.79 2.49 -0.07
C ALA A 247 4.46 3.95 -0.41
N ALA A 248 3.68 4.20 -1.47
CA ALA A 248 3.17 5.54 -1.80
C ALA A 248 2.29 6.07 -0.66
N CYS A 249 1.34 5.26 -0.18
CA CYS A 249 0.51 5.65 0.97
C CYS A 249 1.35 5.89 2.22
N ALA A 250 2.38 5.09 2.49
CA ALA A 250 3.27 5.27 3.64
C ALA A 250 4.08 6.57 3.61
N ARG A 251 4.42 7.07 2.41
CA ARG A 251 5.19 8.32 2.22
C ARG A 251 4.34 9.57 2.12
N ALA A 252 3.12 9.46 1.61
CA ALA A 252 2.27 10.61 1.33
C ALA A 252 2.09 11.52 2.55
N SER A 253 1.90 12.83 2.32
CA SER A 253 1.57 13.79 3.38
C SER A 253 0.35 13.36 4.20
N SER A 254 0.34 13.67 5.50
CA SER A 254 -0.80 13.43 6.39
C SER A 254 -2.05 14.17 5.94
N TRP A 255 -1.90 15.31 5.27
CA TRP A 255 -3.00 16.11 4.76
C TRP A 255 -3.78 15.45 3.61
N LEU A 256 -3.17 14.52 2.87
CA LEU A 256 -3.84 13.78 1.80
C LEU A 256 -4.72 12.62 2.30
N TRP A 257 -4.57 12.20 3.56
CA TRP A 257 -5.30 11.06 4.15
C TRP A 257 -5.27 9.79 3.27
N LEU A 258 -4.13 9.54 2.62
CA LEU A 258 -4.01 8.44 1.65
C LEU A 258 -3.83 7.09 2.36
N THR A 259 -4.91 6.31 2.43
CA THR A 259 -4.91 4.88 2.79
C THR A 259 -4.76 3.95 1.58
N PRO A 260 -4.08 2.81 1.69
CA PRO A 260 -3.87 1.87 0.56
C PRO A 260 -5.09 1.02 0.18
N TYR A 261 -6.22 1.15 0.89
CA TYR A 261 -7.41 0.34 0.63
C TYR A 261 -8.11 0.72 -0.69
N ALA A 262 -8.15 -0.22 -1.64
CA ALA A 262 -8.84 -0.11 -2.93
C ALA A 262 -9.98 -1.14 -3.09
N GLY A 263 -10.69 -1.47 -2.00
CA GLY A 263 -11.85 -2.38 -2.03
C GLY A 263 -11.56 -3.81 -1.57
N GLN A 264 -12.63 -4.62 -1.51
CA GLN A 264 -12.58 -5.98 -0.95
C GLN A 264 -11.68 -6.90 -1.76
N ARG A 265 -11.72 -6.82 -3.10
CA ARG A 265 -10.88 -7.65 -3.97
C ARG A 265 -9.38 -7.37 -3.75
N TYR A 266 -9.03 -6.09 -3.58
CA TYR A 266 -7.68 -5.69 -3.21
C TYR A 266 -7.28 -6.27 -1.84
N ALA A 267 -8.11 -6.07 -0.82
CA ALA A 267 -7.83 -6.60 0.52
C ALA A 267 -7.67 -8.14 0.53
N SER A 268 -8.51 -8.86 -0.23
CA SER A 268 -8.38 -10.30 -0.40
C SER A 268 -7.08 -10.69 -1.09
N ALA A 269 -6.67 -9.99 -2.16
CA ALA A 269 -5.41 -10.25 -2.85
C ALA A 269 -4.20 -10.04 -1.93
N VAL A 270 -4.17 -8.93 -1.19
CA VAL A 270 -3.13 -8.67 -0.17
C VAL A 270 -3.10 -9.76 0.89
N GLY A 271 -4.28 -10.19 1.36
CA GLY A 271 -4.41 -11.30 2.30
C GLY A 271 -3.77 -12.60 1.78
N VAL A 272 -3.99 -12.91 0.49
CA VAL A 272 -3.39 -14.05 -0.20
C VAL A 272 -1.87 -13.89 -0.32
N PHE A 273 -1.35 -12.72 -0.67
CA PHE A 273 0.10 -12.50 -0.76
C PHE A 273 0.78 -12.67 0.62
N VAL A 274 0.14 -12.18 1.68
CA VAL A 274 0.66 -12.36 3.05
C VAL A 274 0.57 -13.81 3.54
N SER A 275 -0.46 -14.58 3.15
CA SER A 275 -0.60 -15.99 3.58
C SER A 275 0.20 -16.98 2.74
N SER A 276 0.12 -16.83 1.42
CA SER A 276 0.63 -17.80 0.44
C SER A 276 2.06 -17.48 0.01
N GLY A 277 2.53 -16.26 0.30
CA GLY A 277 3.91 -15.84 0.09
C GLY A 277 4.05 -14.77 -0.98
N TRP A 278 5.12 -13.99 -0.82
CA TRP A 278 5.55 -13.01 -1.80
C TRP A 278 6.43 -13.68 -2.87
N ALA A 279 6.47 -13.10 -4.07
CA ALA A 279 7.27 -13.61 -5.18
C ALA A 279 8.78 -13.44 -4.90
N SER A 280 9.17 -12.48 -4.05
CA SER A 280 10.55 -12.26 -3.66
C SER A 280 10.68 -11.75 -2.23
N ALA A 281 11.86 -11.95 -1.65
CA ALA A 281 12.26 -11.35 -0.37
C ALA A 281 12.10 -9.82 -0.38
N GLU A 282 12.46 -9.17 -1.50
CA GLU A 282 12.44 -7.72 -1.60
C GLU A 282 11.01 -7.16 -1.53
N LEU A 283 10.05 -7.80 -2.21
CA LEU A 283 8.65 -7.40 -2.12
C LEU A 283 8.10 -7.56 -0.70
N ALA A 284 8.42 -8.69 -0.04
CA ALA A 284 7.98 -8.94 1.33
C ALA A 284 8.54 -7.91 2.32
N VAL A 285 9.84 -7.57 2.19
CA VAL A 285 10.51 -6.57 3.03
C VAL A 285 9.94 -5.19 2.79
N ARG A 286 9.81 -4.76 1.53
CA ARG A 286 9.21 -3.44 1.19
C ARG A 286 7.77 -3.32 1.68
N TYR A 287 6.99 -4.39 1.58
CA TYR A 287 5.64 -4.42 2.14
C TYR A 287 5.67 -4.23 3.66
N ALA A 288 6.54 -4.96 4.38
CA ALA A 288 6.67 -4.85 5.82
C ALA A 288 7.12 -3.45 6.28
N GLU A 289 8.03 -2.80 5.54
CA GLU A 289 8.44 -1.42 5.79
C GLU A 289 7.28 -0.44 5.62
N ALA A 290 6.56 -0.54 4.49
CA ALA A 290 5.41 0.30 4.20
C ALA A 290 4.31 0.10 5.26
N TYR A 291 4.02 -1.15 5.61
CA TYR A 291 3.04 -1.51 6.64
C TYR A 291 3.40 -0.92 8.01
N SER A 292 4.67 -1.06 8.43
CA SER A 292 5.16 -0.50 9.68
C SER A 292 5.00 1.02 9.70
N ARG A 293 5.34 1.68 8.60
CA ARG A 293 5.20 3.14 8.47
C ARG A 293 3.73 3.59 8.51
N LEU A 294 2.82 2.85 7.86
CA LEU A 294 1.39 3.14 7.88
C LEU A 294 0.79 3.00 9.29
N LEU A 295 1.27 2.06 10.09
CA LEU A 295 0.94 1.95 11.51
C LEU A 295 1.42 3.17 12.29
N THR A 296 2.70 3.55 12.14
CA THR A 296 3.28 4.73 12.82
C THR A 296 2.53 6.01 12.47
N CYS A 297 2.11 6.16 11.21
CA CYS A 297 1.35 7.33 10.75
C CYS A 297 -0.15 7.26 11.08
N GLY A 298 -0.61 6.25 11.82
CA GLY A 298 -2.01 6.11 12.23
C GLY A 298 -2.99 5.82 11.09
N ARG A 299 -2.50 5.35 9.94
CA ARG A 299 -3.33 5.02 8.76
C ARG A 299 -3.82 3.58 8.77
N TYR A 300 -3.10 2.73 9.49
CA TYR A 300 -3.52 1.38 9.81
C TYR A 300 -3.80 1.25 11.29
N GLN A 301 -4.80 0.43 11.60
CA GLN A 301 -5.05 -0.01 12.96
C GLN A 301 -3.95 -0.97 13.38
N ALA A 302 -3.39 -0.75 14.57
CA ALA A 302 -2.45 -1.67 15.20
C ALA A 302 -3.15 -3.00 15.51
N VAL A 303 -2.72 -4.05 14.82
CA VAL A 303 -3.21 -5.41 15.00
C VAL A 303 -2.00 -6.34 15.01
N GLU A 304 -1.64 -6.84 16.19
CA GLU A 304 -0.39 -7.56 16.47
C GLU A 304 -0.23 -8.78 15.58
N HIS A 305 -1.24 -9.65 15.55
CA HIS A 305 -1.18 -10.89 14.78
C HIS A 305 -1.05 -10.64 13.27
N LYS A 306 -1.60 -9.52 12.75
CA LYS A 306 -1.44 -9.16 11.32
C LYS A 306 0.00 -8.76 11.04
N TYR A 307 0.59 -7.95 11.90
CA TYR A 307 1.98 -7.55 11.76
C TYR A 307 2.95 -8.73 11.86
N VAL A 308 2.76 -9.62 12.84
CA VAL A 308 3.57 -10.84 12.96
C VAL A 308 3.49 -11.68 11.67
N ARG A 309 2.29 -11.81 11.07
CA ARG A 309 2.14 -12.49 9.77
C ARG A 309 2.91 -11.81 8.65
N VAL A 310 2.88 -10.49 8.59
CA VAL A 310 3.63 -9.71 7.59
C VAL A 310 5.13 -9.94 7.71
N VAL A 311 5.69 -9.84 8.91
CA VAL A 311 7.13 -10.07 9.12
C VAL A 311 7.51 -11.51 8.85
N ARG A 312 6.68 -12.48 9.27
CA ARG A 312 6.90 -13.90 8.98
C ARG A 312 6.87 -14.22 7.48
N ALA A 313 6.00 -13.56 6.72
CA ALA A 313 5.98 -13.72 5.27
C ALA A 313 7.33 -13.32 4.66
N ALA A 314 7.98 -12.26 5.18
CA ALA A 314 9.34 -11.89 4.77
C ALA A 314 10.40 -12.89 5.24
N MET A 315 10.35 -13.32 6.50
CA MET A 315 11.29 -14.31 7.06
C MET A 315 11.18 -15.70 6.42
N GLY A 316 10.09 -16.00 5.70
CA GLY A 316 9.97 -17.20 4.87
C GLY A 316 10.94 -17.24 3.69
N HIS A 317 11.59 -16.13 3.37
CA HIS A 317 12.62 -16.03 2.34
C HIS A 317 14.04 -16.10 2.90
N ARG A 318 15.01 -16.40 2.02
CA ARG A 318 16.42 -16.20 2.33
C ARG A 318 16.77 -14.71 2.26
N LEU A 319 16.75 -14.04 3.41
CA LEU A 319 17.04 -12.61 3.53
C LEU A 319 18.54 -12.30 3.44
N SER A 320 18.86 -11.21 2.74
CA SER A 320 20.20 -10.59 2.76
C SER A 320 20.44 -9.84 4.08
N LEU A 321 21.71 -9.48 4.35
CA LEU A 321 22.05 -8.68 5.53
C LEU A 321 21.30 -7.35 5.55
N GLU A 322 21.29 -6.63 4.42
CA GLU A 322 20.57 -5.36 4.27
C GLU A 322 19.06 -5.52 4.48
N GLN A 323 18.47 -6.60 3.97
CA GLN A 323 17.04 -6.88 4.16
C GLN A 323 16.69 -7.17 5.62
N THR A 324 17.53 -7.90 6.35
CA THR A 324 17.32 -8.11 7.79
C THR A 324 17.46 -6.80 8.58
N GLU A 325 18.41 -5.94 8.23
CA GLU A 325 18.60 -4.62 8.85
C GLU A 325 17.39 -3.71 8.61
N ARG A 326 16.88 -3.68 7.38
CA ARG A 326 15.67 -2.94 6.99
C ARG A 326 14.44 -3.38 7.77
N LEU A 327 14.23 -4.70 7.94
CA LEU A 327 13.14 -5.23 8.75
C LEU A 327 13.28 -4.87 10.24
N LEU A 328 14.49 -4.92 10.79
CA LEU A 328 14.77 -4.50 12.16
C LEU A 328 14.51 -3.00 12.35
N SER A 329 14.92 -2.17 11.39
CA SER A 329 14.63 -0.73 11.39
C SER A 329 13.12 -0.46 11.29
N ALA A 330 12.39 -1.22 10.48
CA ALA A 330 10.94 -1.11 10.39
C ALA A 330 10.25 -1.46 11.71
N ALA A 331 10.71 -2.51 12.40
CA ALA A 331 10.22 -2.91 13.72
C ALA A 331 10.42 -1.81 14.78
N GLN A 332 11.54 -1.09 14.75
CA GLN A 332 11.81 0.02 15.68
C GLN A 332 10.85 1.20 15.50
N ARG A 333 10.15 1.30 14.37
CA ARG A 333 9.20 2.40 14.08
C ARG A 333 7.77 2.10 14.54
N LEU A 334 7.50 0.91 15.05
CA LEU A 334 6.17 0.53 15.50
C LEU A 334 5.68 1.46 16.63
N PRO A 335 4.35 1.68 16.74
CA PRO A 335 3.78 2.33 17.92
C PRO A 335 4.24 1.65 19.22
N VAL A 336 4.44 2.45 20.27
CA VAL A 336 4.98 1.97 21.55
C VAL A 336 4.06 0.91 22.15
N GLU A 337 2.75 1.14 22.11
CA GLU A 337 1.73 0.24 22.64
C GLU A 337 1.79 -1.13 21.94
N MET A 338 1.94 -1.12 20.62
CA MET A 338 2.07 -2.33 19.82
C MET A 338 3.38 -3.06 20.10
N SER A 339 4.48 -2.33 20.29
CA SER A 339 5.78 -2.90 20.63
C SER A 339 5.73 -3.62 21.98
N ILE A 340 5.08 -3.02 22.98
CA ILE A 340 4.84 -3.64 24.30
C ILE A 340 3.99 -4.89 24.15
N ALA A 341 2.88 -4.81 23.41
CA ALA A 341 1.98 -5.95 23.20
C ALA A 341 2.69 -7.14 22.52
N LEU A 342 3.49 -6.88 21.47
CA LEU A 342 4.28 -7.89 20.79
C LEU A 342 5.34 -8.51 21.70
N ALA A 343 6.00 -7.72 22.55
CA ALA A 343 6.98 -8.22 23.51
C ALA A 343 6.32 -9.11 24.59
N LEU A 344 5.15 -8.72 25.10
CA LEU A 344 4.37 -9.53 26.03
C LEU A 344 3.91 -10.84 25.39
N GLN A 345 3.44 -10.78 24.13
CA GLN A 345 3.05 -11.96 23.37
C GLN A 345 4.22 -12.94 23.20
N ALA A 346 5.41 -12.45 22.82
CA ALA A 346 6.60 -13.28 22.67
C ALA A 346 6.99 -14.02 23.96
N ARG A 347 6.80 -13.40 25.13
CA ARG A 347 7.03 -14.05 26.44
C ARG A 347 6.04 -15.18 26.71
N SER A 348 4.77 -14.97 26.37
CA SER A 348 3.72 -15.98 26.57
C SER A 348 3.76 -17.11 25.54
N GLN A 349 4.27 -16.83 24.34
CA GLN A 349 4.34 -17.76 23.22
C GLN A 349 5.72 -17.62 22.56
N PRO A 350 6.75 -18.34 23.02
CA PRO A 350 8.10 -18.25 22.46
C PRO A 350 8.16 -18.62 20.97
N ALA A 351 7.29 -19.53 20.52
CA ALA A 351 7.14 -19.85 19.11
C ALA A 351 6.61 -18.67 18.28
N ALA A 352 6.01 -17.65 18.91
CA ALA A 352 5.58 -16.39 18.31
C ALA A 352 6.68 -15.33 18.24
N ASP A 353 7.85 -15.56 18.87
CA ASP A 353 8.95 -14.60 18.96
C ASP A 353 9.71 -14.46 17.61
N TRP A 354 9.10 -13.69 16.73
CA TRP A 354 9.65 -13.34 15.43
C TRP A 354 10.86 -12.39 15.55
N HIS A 355 10.93 -11.57 16.60
CA HIS A 355 11.97 -10.54 16.73
C HIS A 355 13.32 -11.17 17.07
N SER A 356 13.37 -12.06 18.06
CA SER A 356 14.61 -12.80 18.37
C SER A 356 15.04 -13.72 17.23
N GLN A 357 14.08 -14.27 16.47
CA GLN A 357 14.40 -15.04 15.25
C GLN A 357 15.05 -14.15 14.19
N LEU A 358 14.50 -12.96 13.92
CA LEU A 358 15.06 -12.01 12.97
C LEU A 358 16.45 -11.51 13.39
N LEU A 359 16.68 -11.26 14.68
CA LEU A 359 18.00 -10.89 15.21
C LEU A 359 19.04 -12.00 15.00
N ARG A 360 18.67 -13.27 15.23
CA ARG A 360 19.55 -14.41 14.94
C ARG A 360 19.89 -14.50 13.46
N MET A 361 18.90 -14.37 12.58
CA MET A 361 19.13 -14.35 11.12
C MET A 361 20.10 -13.22 10.73
N HIS A 362 19.97 -12.04 11.33
CA HIS A 362 20.89 -10.92 11.07
C HIS A 362 22.32 -11.25 11.50
N GLN A 363 22.51 -11.74 12.73
CA GLN A 363 23.82 -12.12 13.26
C GLN A 363 24.49 -13.23 12.44
N GLU A 364 23.73 -14.25 12.02
CA GLU A 364 24.21 -15.31 11.13
C GLU A 364 24.72 -14.73 9.79
N ARG A 365 23.98 -13.79 9.19
CA ARG A 365 24.39 -13.14 7.92
C ARG A 365 25.61 -12.25 8.09
N GLU A 366 25.75 -11.57 9.23
CA GLU A 366 26.97 -10.82 9.55
C GLU A 366 28.19 -11.72 9.67
N GLN A 367 28.05 -12.85 10.38
CA GLN A 367 29.12 -13.83 10.53
C GLN A 367 29.54 -14.43 9.19
N GLU A 368 28.58 -14.80 8.33
CA GLU A 368 28.85 -15.27 6.97
C GLU A 368 29.64 -14.24 6.14
N ARG A 369 29.27 -12.95 6.24
CA ARG A 369 29.97 -11.86 5.54
C ARG A 369 31.42 -11.70 6.04
N LEU A 370 31.63 -11.76 7.35
CA LEU A 370 32.97 -11.66 7.95
C LEU A 370 33.84 -12.85 7.58
N GLN A 371 33.30 -14.07 7.59
CA GLN A 371 34.01 -15.28 7.17
C GLN A 371 34.43 -15.19 5.69
N ARG A 372 33.55 -14.74 4.80
CA ARG A 372 33.88 -14.54 3.38
C ARG A 372 35.01 -13.53 3.18
N ARG A 373 34.99 -12.40 3.90
CA ARG A 373 36.07 -11.41 3.84
C ARG A 373 37.41 -11.98 4.32
N ARG A 374 37.41 -12.76 5.40
CA ARG A 374 38.62 -13.44 5.90
C ARG A 374 39.18 -14.41 4.87
N LEU A 375 38.32 -15.23 4.26
CA LEU A 375 38.74 -16.17 3.21
C LEU A 375 39.32 -15.46 1.98
N GLN A 376 38.69 -14.37 1.53
CA GLN A 376 39.21 -13.55 0.43
C GLN A 376 40.58 -12.96 0.73
N HIS A 377 40.79 -12.45 1.95
CA HIS A 377 42.08 -11.93 2.38
C HIS A 377 43.16 -13.04 2.44
N THR A 378 42.82 -14.23 2.94
CA THR A 378 43.74 -15.37 2.95
C THR A 378 44.10 -15.86 1.55
N LEU A 379 43.16 -15.84 0.61
CA LEU A 379 43.41 -16.20 -0.79
C LEU A 379 44.28 -15.16 -1.49
N ALA A 380 44.03 -13.86 -1.29
CA ALA A 380 44.83 -12.78 -1.85
C ALA A 380 46.29 -12.84 -1.38
N ASN A 381 46.52 -13.16 -0.10
CA ASN A 381 47.86 -13.31 0.48
C ASN A 381 48.60 -14.59 0.06
N ARG A 382 47.92 -15.55 -0.59
CA ARG A 382 48.55 -16.76 -1.14
C ARG A 382 48.88 -16.64 -2.63
N SER A 383 48.29 -15.65 -3.32
CA SER A 383 48.52 -15.36 -4.73
C SER A 383 49.53 -14.24 -4.99
N ALA A 384 49.90 -13.51 -3.94
CA ALA A 384 51.03 -12.58 -3.92
C ALA A 384 52.26 -13.31 -3.36
#